data_AF-A0A964XP88-F1
#
_entry.id   AF-A0A964XP88-F1
#
_cell.length_a   1.000
_cell.length_b   1.000
_cell.length_c   1.000
_cell.angle_alpha   90.00
_cell.angle_beta   90.00
_cell.angle_gamma   90.00
#
_symmetry.space_group_name_H-M   'P 1'
#
loop_
_entity.id
_entity.type
_entity.pdbx_description
1 polymer ?
#
loop_
_entity_poly.entity_id
_entity_poly.type
_entity_poly.pdbx_seq_one_letter_code
_entity_poly.pdbx_strand_id
1 'polypeptide(L)'
;MNPEDPLLKILACPLDKGPLHLLVPDEALYNPRLRRRYPVVDGIPQLLPSLGEQVTDEEHERLLKEVGNEGVDAAVLPADGEGVGSS
;
A
#
# COMPACT_ATOMS: atom_id res chain seq x y z
N MET A 1 2.83 3.56 -15.17
CA MET A 1 1.43 3.39 -14.68
C MET A 1 1.01 4.66 -13.93
N ASN A 2 -0.28 5.01 -13.85
CA ASN A 2 -0.77 6.24 -13.21
C ASN A 2 -1.35 5.92 -11.81
N PRO A 3 -1.02 6.66 -10.73
CA PRO A 3 -1.61 6.46 -9.39
C PRO A 3 -3.14 6.61 -9.32
N GLU A 4 -3.75 7.36 -10.24
CA GLU A 4 -5.22 7.53 -10.29
C GLU A 4 -5.96 6.39 -11.01
N ASP A 5 -5.24 5.35 -11.46
CA ASP A 5 -5.84 4.27 -12.24
C ASP A 5 -6.82 3.45 -11.37
N PRO A 6 -8.11 3.33 -11.77
CA PRO A 6 -9.08 2.54 -11.02
C PRO A 6 -8.68 1.05 -10.90
N LEU A 7 -7.81 0.54 -11.76
CA LEU A 7 -7.24 -0.80 -11.64
C LEU A 7 -6.49 -1.00 -10.32
N LEU A 8 -5.80 0.02 -9.79
CA LEU A 8 -5.06 -0.09 -8.53
C LEU A 8 -5.97 -0.43 -7.34
N LYS A 9 -7.25 -0.03 -7.39
CA LYS A 9 -8.25 -0.37 -6.36
C LYS A 9 -8.66 -1.84 -6.39
N ILE A 10 -8.38 -2.54 -7.49
CA ILE A 10 -8.73 -3.94 -7.71
C ILE A 10 -7.50 -4.84 -7.50
N LEU A 11 -6.29 -4.34 -7.74
CA LEU A 11 -5.07 -5.12 -7.60
C LEU A 11 -4.83 -5.54 -6.14
N ALA A 12 -4.48 -6.81 -5.97
CA ALA A 12 -4.19 -7.40 -4.68
C ALA A 12 -2.90 -8.21 -4.74
N CYS A 13 -2.19 -8.31 -3.63
CA CYS A 13 -0.99 -9.12 -3.53
C CYS A 13 -1.30 -10.59 -3.86
N PRO A 14 -0.48 -11.27 -4.68
CA PRO A 14 -0.73 -12.67 -5.02
C PRO A 14 -0.62 -13.63 -3.82
N LEU A 15 0.09 -13.22 -2.75
CA LEU A 15 0.33 -14.02 -1.55
C LEU A 15 -0.74 -13.84 -0.47
N ASP A 16 -0.98 -12.60 -0.03
CA ASP A 16 -1.88 -12.31 1.10
C ASP A 16 -3.25 -11.74 0.71
N LYS A 17 -3.47 -11.48 -0.59
CA LYS A 17 -4.72 -10.94 -1.16
C LYS A 17 -5.13 -9.56 -0.64
N GLY A 18 -4.25 -8.84 0.06
CA GLY A 18 -4.52 -7.47 0.47
C GLY A 18 -4.04 -6.43 -0.55
N PRO A 19 -4.31 -5.13 -0.30
CA PRO A 19 -3.97 -4.04 -1.22
C PRO A 19 -2.46 -3.86 -1.40
N LEU A 20 -2.10 -3.21 -2.50
CA LEU A 20 -0.75 -2.84 -2.91
C LEU A 20 -0.66 -1.32 -3.14
N HIS A 21 0.50 -0.73 -2.90
CA HIS A 21 0.76 0.69 -3.13
C HIS A 21 1.66 0.87 -4.36
N LEU A 22 1.31 1.81 -5.25
CA LEU A 22 2.15 2.12 -6.41
C LEU A 22 3.31 3.00 -5.99
N LEU A 23 4.53 2.51 -6.16
CA LEU A 23 5.76 3.29 -6.07
C LEU A 23 6.05 3.87 -7.44
N VAL A 24 5.64 5.12 -7.66
CA VAL A 24 5.83 5.83 -8.93
C VAL A 24 7.31 5.95 -9.33
N PRO A 25 8.26 6.32 -8.45
CA PRO A 25 9.66 6.44 -8.86
C PRO A 25 10.31 5.08 -9.20
N ASP A 26 9.87 4.00 -8.57
CA ASP A 26 10.47 2.67 -8.69
C ASP A 26 9.74 1.77 -9.71
N GLU A 27 8.66 2.27 -10.34
CA GLU A 27 7.75 1.50 -11.19
C GLU A 27 7.40 0.12 -10.57
N ALA A 28 6.95 0.12 -9.33
CA ALA A 28 6.70 -1.10 -8.58
C ALA A 28 5.42 -1.04 -7.73
N LEU A 29 4.83 -2.18 -7.43
CA LEU A 29 3.74 -2.33 -6.48
C LEU A 29 4.25 -2.92 -5.17
N TYR A 30 4.03 -2.23 -4.07
CA TYR A 30 4.58 -2.54 -2.77
C TYR A 30 3.52 -3.04 -1.78
N ASN A 31 3.84 -4.15 -1.11
CA ASN A 31 3.08 -4.69 0.01
C ASN A 31 3.83 -4.43 1.33
N PRO A 32 3.38 -3.47 2.17
CA PRO A 32 4.02 -3.16 3.44
C PRO A 32 3.89 -4.29 4.47
N ARG A 33 2.85 -5.15 4.38
CA ARG A 33 2.61 -6.25 5.33
C ARG A 33 3.64 -7.36 5.19
N LEU A 34 4.03 -7.67 3.94
CA LEU A 34 5.03 -8.70 3.61
C LEU A 34 6.42 -8.11 3.31
N ARG A 35 6.55 -6.77 3.36
CA ARG A 35 7.75 -6.03 2.95
C ARG A 35 8.25 -6.46 1.58
N ARG A 36 7.34 -6.61 0.62
CA ARG A 36 7.63 -7.20 -0.70
C ARG A 36 7.16 -6.28 -1.81
N ARG A 37 7.96 -6.12 -2.86
CA ARG A 37 7.60 -5.31 -4.03
C ARG A 37 7.54 -6.17 -5.29
N TYR A 38 6.69 -5.79 -6.24
CA TYR A 38 6.49 -6.45 -7.52
C TYR A 38 6.76 -5.44 -8.64
N PRO A 39 7.55 -5.76 -9.67
CA PRO A 39 7.87 -4.80 -10.72
C PRO A 39 6.64 -4.55 -11.61
N VAL A 40 6.57 -3.34 -12.15
CA VAL A 40 5.70 -2.97 -13.26
C VAL A 40 6.59 -2.83 -14.50
N VAL A 41 6.36 -3.66 -15.51
CA VAL A 41 7.17 -3.67 -16.74
C VAL A 41 6.27 -3.27 -17.90
N ASP A 42 6.66 -2.24 -18.66
CA ASP A 42 5.86 -1.68 -19.75
C ASP A 42 4.43 -1.29 -19.32
N GLY A 43 4.29 -0.81 -18.07
CA GLY A 43 2.99 -0.47 -17.47
C GLY A 43 2.16 -1.66 -17.01
N ILE A 44 2.68 -2.89 -17.06
CA ILE A 44 1.99 -4.12 -16.68
C ILE A 44 2.52 -4.63 -15.32
N PRO A 45 1.66 -4.73 -14.29
CA PRO A 45 2.02 -5.33 -13.01
C PRO A 45 2.37 -6.82 -13.08
N GLN A 46 3.58 -7.18 -12.66
CA GLN A 46 4.04 -8.57 -12.64
C GLN A 46 3.75 -9.24 -11.27
N LEU A 47 2.48 -9.54 -11.02
CA LEU A 47 1.99 -10.09 -9.75
C LEU A 47 2.15 -11.62 -9.61
N LEU A 48 3.34 -12.12 -9.89
CA LEU A 48 3.70 -13.53 -9.65
C LEU A 48 4.41 -13.68 -8.30
N PRO A 49 4.09 -14.70 -7.47
CA PRO A 49 4.80 -14.97 -6.22
C PRO A 49 6.32 -14.98 -6.33
N SER A 50 6.84 -15.56 -7.42
CA SER A 50 8.27 -15.71 -7.71
C SER A 50 8.97 -14.41 -8.10
N LEU A 51 8.22 -13.40 -8.56
CA LEU A 51 8.77 -12.11 -8.97
C LEU A 51 8.69 -11.04 -7.86
N GLY A 52 8.10 -11.36 -6.72
CA GLY A 52 8.13 -10.46 -5.57
C GLY A 52 9.53 -10.41 -4.95
N GLU A 53 10.06 -9.22 -4.77
CA GLU A 53 11.36 -8.97 -4.17
C GLU A 53 11.20 -8.54 -2.71
N GLN A 54 12.09 -9.04 -1.84
CA GLN A 54 12.12 -8.63 -0.45
C GLN A 54 12.74 -7.23 -0.34
N VAL A 55 12.06 -6.36 0.38
CA VAL A 55 12.52 -5.01 0.73
C VAL A 55 13.30 -5.10 2.04
N THR A 56 14.45 -4.41 2.13
CA THR A 56 15.25 -4.37 3.36
C THR A 56 14.54 -3.56 4.45
N ASP A 57 15.01 -3.63 5.69
CA ASP A 57 14.39 -2.88 6.79
C ASP A 57 14.53 -1.36 6.58
N GLU A 58 15.67 -0.89 6.10
CA GLU A 58 15.90 0.54 5.81
C GLU A 58 15.01 1.04 4.67
N GLU A 59 14.89 0.25 3.60
CA GLU A 59 14.02 0.59 2.47
C GLU A 59 12.55 0.53 2.88
N HIS A 60 12.16 -0.44 3.72
CA HIS A 60 10.82 -0.56 4.27
C HIS A 60 10.41 0.70 5.06
N GLU A 61 11.28 1.19 5.93
CA GLU A 61 11.02 2.42 6.70
C GLU A 61 10.87 3.66 5.80
N ARG A 62 11.68 3.75 4.74
CA ARG A 62 11.57 4.83 3.75
C ARG A 62 10.23 4.76 3.02
N LEU A 63 9.86 3.58 2.52
CA LEU A 63 8.63 3.37 1.75
C LEU A 63 7.38 3.57 2.60
N LEU A 64 7.40 3.21 3.89
CA LEU A 64 6.28 3.50 4.80
C LEU A 64 6.01 4.99 4.96
N LYS A 65 7.06 5.82 4.99
CA LYS A 65 6.91 7.29 5.06
C LYS A 65 6.33 7.86 3.76
N GLU A 66 6.74 7.31 2.62
CA GLU A 66 6.23 7.70 1.30
C GLU A 66 4.75 7.35 1.15
N VAL A 67 4.39 6.09 1.40
CA VAL A 67 3.01 5.60 1.32
C VAL A 67 2.09 6.23 2.37
N GLY A 68 2.59 6.46 3.59
CA GLY A 68 1.82 7.13 4.64
C GLY A 68 1.43 8.58 4.30
N ASN A 69 2.18 9.22 3.40
CA ASN A 69 1.88 10.55 2.90
C ASN A 69 0.83 10.56 1.77
N GLU A 70 0.55 9.41 1.16
CA GLU A 70 -0.49 9.21 0.13
C GLU A 70 -1.84 8.78 0.73
N GLY A 71 -1.97 8.76 2.07
CA GLY A 71 -3.06 8.12 2.81
C GLY A 71 -3.90 9.00 3.74
N VAL A 72 -3.98 10.31 3.53
CA VAL A 72 -4.94 11.16 4.27
C VAL A 72 -6.35 11.12 3.63
N ASP A 73 -6.92 9.93 3.46
CA ASP A 73 -8.37 9.76 3.22
C ASP A 73 -8.91 8.34 3.54
N ALA A 74 -8.17 7.53 4.32
CA ALA A 74 -8.67 6.24 4.78
C ALA A 74 -8.80 6.22 6.32
N ALA A 75 -9.95 6.68 6.79
CA ALA A 75 -10.54 6.39 8.10
C ALA A 75 -9.73 6.81 9.35
N VAL A 76 -9.72 8.11 9.65
CA VAL A 76 -9.95 8.55 11.04
C VAL A 76 -11.45 8.79 11.17
N LEU A 77 -12.18 7.81 11.68
CA LEU A 77 -13.45 8.12 12.33
C LEU A 77 -13.09 8.86 13.62
N PRO A 78 -13.56 10.09 13.85
CA PRO A 78 -13.59 10.59 15.22
C PRO A 78 -14.49 9.63 16.00
N ALA A 79 -13.95 9.07 17.08
CA ALA A 79 -14.80 8.52 18.11
C ALA A 79 -15.51 9.71 18.76
N ASP A 80 -16.65 10.10 18.20
CA ASP A 80 -17.58 11.03 18.84
C ASP A 80 -17.94 10.43 20.20
N GLY A 81 -17.61 11.18 21.25
CA GLY A 81 -18.02 10.86 22.60
C GLY A 81 -19.48 11.21 22.84
N GLU A 82 -20.14 10.41 23.68
CA GLU A 82 -21.29 10.75 24.54
C GLU A 82 -21.36 9.59 25.57
N GLY A 83 -21.57 9.78 26.87
CA GLY A 83 -22.06 10.95 27.57
C GLY A 83 -21.90 10.84 29.09
N VAL A 84 -22.14 12.01 29.68
CA VAL A 84 -22.33 12.32 31.09
C VAL A 84 -23.22 11.31 31.84
N GLY A 85 -22.78 10.92 33.04
CA GLY A 85 -23.61 10.34 34.08
C GLY A 85 -23.29 11.03 35.40
N SER A 86 -24.00 12.13 35.68
CA SER A 86 -24.03 12.78 36.99
C SER A 86 -24.80 11.92 38.00
N SER A 87 -24.40 12.10 39.27
CA SER A 87 -24.99 11.65 40.55
C SER A 87 -24.67 10.23 41.02
#